data_AF-A0AAD5L591-F1
#
_entry.id   AF-A0AAD5L591-F1
#
_cell.length_a   1.000
_cell.length_b   1.000
_cell.length_c   1.000
_cell.angle_alpha   90.00
_cell.angle_beta   90.00
_cell.angle_gamma   90.00
#
_symmetry.space_group_name_H-M   'P 1'
#
loop_
_entity.id
_entity.type
_entity.pdbx_description
1 polymer ?
#
loop_
_entity_poly.entity_id
_entity_poly.type
_entity_poly.pdbx_seq_one_letter_code
_entity_poly.pdbx_strand_id
1 'polypeptide(L)'
;MPIPSTNNFTSSERILVDDLPYVDQEYGDPVLREAALALVDEETRRYRPTKNYLEHLPPLELSSFETPLMKTEFERLSQKKPMDVLSMKRYELPPPSAGRLNDLQAWIECVDNSMAQLEHQTTRILNLELMSEYGCESWRIYNTVLSQMISQSQKQLQELKKQIQDVNWARKKDQTEVGDKIKHLEATWFGLITKNYEIELACAEIERQLASLNE
;
A
#
# COMPACT_ATOMS: atom_id res chain seq x y z
N MET A 1 -17.96 29.27 -18.14
CA MET A 1 -16.51 29.50 -17.92
C MET A 1 -15.87 28.16 -17.65
N PRO A 2 -14.75 27.79 -18.30
CA PRO A 2 -14.05 26.56 -17.97
C PRO A 2 -13.39 26.72 -16.60
N ILE A 3 -13.62 25.74 -15.73
CA ILE A 3 -12.98 25.63 -14.42
C ILE A 3 -11.48 25.39 -14.70
N PRO A 4 -10.54 26.21 -14.19
CA PRO A 4 -9.12 26.02 -14.47
C PRO A 4 -8.67 24.67 -13.90
N SER A 5 -7.88 23.93 -14.69
CA SER A 5 -7.23 22.69 -14.24
C SER A 5 -6.41 22.97 -12.98
N THR A 6 -6.78 22.35 -11.86
CA THR A 6 -6.30 22.61 -10.50
C THR A 6 -4.87 22.15 -10.20
N ASN A 7 -4.01 21.93 -11.20
CA ASN A 7 -2.72 21.26 -10.98
C ASN A 7 -1.46 22.09 -11.21
N ASN A 8 -1.57 23.43 -11.24
CA ASN A 8 -0.42 24.33 -11.18
C ASN A 8 -0.31 25.06 -9.83
N PHE A 9 -0.45 24.34 -8.71
CA PHE A 9 -0.19 24.91 -7.40
C PHE A 9 1.32 25.08 -7.19
N THR A 10 1.80 26.29 -7.43
CA THR A 10 2.99 26.82 -6.76
C THR A 10 2.76 26.76 -5.25
N SER A 11 3.81 26.54 -4.44
CA SER A 11 3.72 26.38 -2.98
C SER A 11 3.02 27.54 -2.24
N SER A 12 2.81 28.67 -2.93
CA SER A 12 2.17 29.90 -2.45
C SER A 12 0.64 29.92 -2.53
N GLU A 13 -0.02 29.00 -3.23
CA GLU A 13 -1.49 28.99 -3.40
C GLU A 13 -2.15 27.72 -2.85
N ARG A 14 -1.67 27.14 -1.74
CA ARG A 14 -2.46 26.07 -1.10
C ARG A 14 -3.80 26.64 -0.66
N ILE A 15 -4.87 26.28 -1.37
CA ILE A 15 -6.23 26.41 -0.88
C ILE A 15 -6.28 25.61 0.42
N LEU A 16 -6.38 26.32 1.55
CA LEU A 16 -6.56 25.71 2.85
C LEU A 16 -7.97 25.12 2.88
N VAL A 17 -8.07 23.82 2.61
CA VAL A 17 -9.30 23.06 2.81
C VAL A 17 -9.32 22.65 4.28
N ASP A 18 -10.30 23.16 5.03
CA ASP A 18 -10.51 22.81 6.43
C ASP A 18 -11.45 21.60 6.53
N ASP A 19 -11.06 20.64 7.35
CA ASP A 19 -11.83 19.44 7.69
C ASP A 19 -11.35 18.98 9.07
N LEU A 20 -12.29 18.80 10.01
CA LEU A 20 -12.00 18.54 11.42
C LEU A 20 -12.46 17.14 11.88
N PRO A 21 -11.85 16.03 11.41
CA PRO A 21 -12.27 14.67 11.76
C PRO A 21 -12.36 14.34 13.27
N TYR A 22 -11.61 15.02 14.14
CA TYR A 22 -11.69 14.81 15.59
C TYR A 22 -12.87 15.55 16.24
N VAL A 23 -13.45 16.54 15.57
CA VAL A 23 -14.61 17.33 16.00
C VAL A 23 -15.88 16.79 15.33
N ASP A 24 -15.82 16.58 14.01
CA ASP A 24 -16.95 16.17 13.17
C ASP A 24 -17.13 14.65 13.17
N GLN A 25 -17.63 14.10 14.29
CA GLN A 25 -17.80 12.65 14.45
C GLN A 25 -18.98 12.07 13.63
N GLU A 26 -19.83 12.94 13.07
CA GLU A 26 -21.02 12.57 12.30
C GLU A 26 -20.68 11.84 10.99
N TYR A 27 -19.47 12.02 10.45
CA TYR A 27 -18.96 11.27 9.28
C TYR A 27 -18.81 9.75 9.53
N GLY A 28 -18.89 9.31 10.78
CA GLY A 28 -18.97 7.89 11.12
C GLY A 28 -20.22 7.20 10.57
N ASP A 29 -21.32 7.95 10.39
CA ASP A 29 -22.60 7.43 9.92
C ASP A 29 -22.49 6.89 8.47
N PRO A 30 -22.74 5.58 8.25
CA PRO A 30 -22.81 5.01 6.91
C PRO A 30 -23.77 5.74 5.98
N VAL A 31 -24.90 6.25 6.48
CA VAL A 31 -25.91 6.93 5.67
C VAL A 31 -25.37 8.24 5.10
N LEU A 32 -24.72 9.06 5.94
CA LEU A 32 -24.11 10.31 5.52
C LEU A 32 -22.98 10.06 4.50
N ARG A 33 -22.19 9.00 4.71
CA ARG A 33 -21.13 8.60 3.78
C ARG A 33 -21.68 8.20 2.42
N GLU A 34 -22.76 7.41 2.39
CA GLU A 34 -23.39 6.99 1.14
C GLU A 34 -23.98 8.19 0.39
N ALA A 35 -24.65 9.11 1.10
CA ALA A 35 -25.16 10.35 0.51
C ALA A 35 -24.04 11.20 -0.09
N ALA A 36 -22.92 11.38 0.63
CA ALA A 36 -21.75 12.10 0.12
C ALA A 36 -21.16 11.43 -1.13
N LEU A 37 -21.02 10.10 -1.12
CA LEU A 37 -20.53 9.34 -2.28
C LEU A 37 -21.47 9.46 -3.48
N ALA A 38 -22.79 9.48 -3.27
CA ALA A 38 -23.77 9.67 -4.34
C ALA A 38 -23.63 11.05 -5.00
N LEU A 39 -23.41 12.10 -4.20
CA LEU A 39 -23.14 13.46 -4.71
C LEU A 39 -21.82 13.52 -5.51
N VAL A 40 -20.77 12.86 -5.01
CA VAL A 40 -19.49 12.73 -5.73
C VAL A 40 -19.68 11.98 -7.07
N ASP A 41 -20.46 10.90 -7.10
CA ASP A 41 -20.75 10.16 -8.32
C ASP A 41 -21.54 11.01 -9.33
N GLU A 42 -22.51 11.80 -8.87
CA GLU A 42 -23.24 12.73 -9.72
C GLU A 42 -22.31 13.78 -10.37
N GLU A 43 -21.41 14.38 -9.59
CA GLU A 43 -20.46 15.37 -10.11
C GLU A 43 -19.41 14.74 -11.05
N THR A 44 -18.93 13.54 -10.75
CA THR A 44 -18.00 12.82 -11.65
C THR A 44 -18.65 12.34 -12.95
N ARG A 45 -19.97 12.12 -12.96
CA ARG A 45 -20.74 11.88 -14.20
C ARG A 45 -20.86 13.14 -15.06
N ARG A 46 -21.06 14.30 -14.43
CA ARG A 46 -21.13 15.61 -15.10
C ARG A 46 -19.77 16.03 -15.64
N TYR A 47 -18.72 15.87 -14.84
CA TYR A 47 -17.35 16.18 -15.18
C TYR A 47 -16.51 14.90 -15.21
N ARG A 48 -16.55 14.21 -16.35
CA ARG A 48 -15.73 13.01 -16.53
C ARG A 48 -14.24 13.37 -16.41
N PRO A 49 -13.48 12.74 -15.49
CA PRO A 49 -12.06 13.00 -15.37
C PRO A 49 -11.34 12.69 -16.70
N THR A 50 -10.68 13.70 -17.27
CA THR A 50 -9.73 13.50 -18.37
C THR A 50 -8.50 12.77 -17.83
N LYS A 51 -8.01 11.73 -18.52
CA LYS A 51 -6.84 10.92 -18.11
C LYS A 51 -5.56 11.72 -17.84
N ASN A 52 -5.55 12.99 -18.21
CA ASN A 52 -4.45 13.93 -18.09
C ASN A 52 -4.02 14.22 -16.64
N TYR A 53 -4.84 13.88 -15.63
CA TYR A 53 -4.42 14.03 -14.22
C TYR A 53 -3.21 13.14 -13.85
N LEU A 54 -2.88 12.12 -14.65
CA LEU A 54 -1.73 11.24 -14.48
C LEU A 54 -0.53 11.61 -15.37
N GLU A 55 -0.62 12.62 -16.24
CA GLU A 55 0.46 12.96 -17.20
C GLU A 55 1.76 13.42 -16.54
N HIS A 56 1.68 13.96 -15.32
CA HIS A 56 2.84 14.37 -14.55
C HIS A 56 3.61 13.19 -13.93
N LEU A 57 3.00 12.00 -13.91
CA LEU A 57 3.64 10.79 -13.40
C LEU A 57 4.38 10.09 -14.54
N PRO A 58 5.57 9.53 -14.28
CA PRO A 58 6.27 8.72 -15.27
C PRO A 58 5.40 7.52 -15.67
N PRO A 59 5.53 7.03 -16.92
CA PRO A 59 4.81 5.84 -17.37
C PRO A 59 5.16 4.66 -16.47
N LEU A 60 4.15 3.86 -16.14
CA LEU A 60 4.27 2.76 -15.19
C LEU A 60 5.11 1.62 -15.81
N GLU A 61 6.33 1.42 -15.34
CA GLU A 61 7.17 0.30 -15.76
C GLU A 61 6.80 -0.99 -15.00
N LEU A 62 5.80 -1.71 -15.50
CA LEU A 62 5.32 -2.96 -14.90
C LEU A 62 6.32 -4.11 -15.02
N SER A 63 7.31 -4.04 -15.92
CA SER A 63 8.29 -5.11 -16.16
C SER A 63 9.66 -4.84 -15.53
N SER A 64 9.81 -3.78 -14.73
CA SER A 64 11.12 -3.37 -14.18
C SER A 64 11.72 -4.45 -13.26
N PHE A 65 10.88 -5.21 -12.56
CA PHE A 65 11.30 -6.32 -11.70
C PHE A 65 11.60 -7.63 -12.45
N GLU A 66 11.30 -7.70 -13.76
CA GLU A 66 11.43 -8.93 -14.52
C GLU A 66 12.90 -9.24 -14.81
N THR A 67 13.41 -10.29 -14.16
CA THR A 67 14.72 -10.86 -14.52
C THR A 67 14.65 -11.54 -15.89
N PRO A 68 15.78 -11.70 -16.61
CA PRO A 68 15.82 -12.43 -17.88
C PRO A 68 15.20 -13.83 -17.79
N LEU A 69 15.38 -14.52 -16.65
CA LEU A 69 14.79 -15.82 -16.39
C LEU A 69 13.25 -15.75 -16.34
N MET A 70 12.70 -14.76 -15.65
CA MET A 70 11.25 -14.56 -15.58
C MET A 70 10.64 -14.30 -16.95
N LYS A 71 11.31 -13.50 -17.79
CA LYS A 71 10.86 -13.23 -19.17
C LYS A 71 10.78 -14.51 -20.00
N THR A 72 11.81 -15.35 -19.94
CA THR A 72 11.85 -16.64 -20.64
C THR A 72 10.75 -17.59 -20.13
N GLU A 73 10.51 -17.64 -18.82
CA GLU A 73 9.45 -18.47 -18.25
C GLU A 73 8.05 -17.97 -18.61
N PHE A 74 7.82 -16.65 -18.60
CA PHE A 74 6.57 -16.06 -19.04
C PHE A 74 6.32 -16.33 -20.54
N GLU A 75 7.36 -16.27 -21.37
CA GLU A 75 7.26 -16.65 -22.77
C GLU A 75 6.90 -18.14 -22.93
N ARG A 76 7.58 -19.04 -22.21
CA ARG A 76 7.27 -20.48 -22.20
C ARG A 76 5.81 -20.74 -21.81
N LEU A 77 5.32 -20.09 -20.75
CA LEU A 77 3.95 -20.19 -20.28
C LEU A 77 2.95 -19.63 -21.30
N SER A 78 3.27 -18.50 -21.95
CA SER A 78 2.43 -17.92 -23.01
C SER A 78 2.27 -18.88 -24.20
N GLN A 79 3.33 -19.62 -24.52
CA GLN A 79 3.37 -20.65 -25.55
C GLN A 79 2.76 -21.99 -25.08
N LYS A 80 2.28 -22.07 -23.83
CA LYS A 80 1.74 -23.29 -23.20
C LYS A 80 2.68 -24.49 -23.29
N LYS A 81 4.00 -24.24 -23.35
CA LYS A 81 5.00 -25.31 -23.39
C LYS A 81 5.12 -25.91 -21.99
N PRO A 82 4.99 -27.24 -21.81
CA PRO A 82 5.25 -27.87 -20.53
C PRO A 82 6.69 -27.61 -20.08
N MET A 83 6.92 -27.61 -18.77
CA MET A 83 8.27 -27.48 -18.21
C MET A 83 9.05 -28.76 -18.49
N ASP A 84 10.34 -28.63 -18.80
CA ASP A 84 11.20 -29.80 -18.95
C ASP A 84 11.27 -30.56 -17.63
N VAL A 85 11.07 -31.87 -17.72
CA VAL A 85 11.17 -32.75 -16.56
C VAL A 85 12.64 -32.94 -16.19
N LEU A 86 12.93 -32.88 -14.89
CA LEU A 86 14.27 -33.15 -14.40
C LEU A 86 14.61 -34.63 -14.68
N SER A 87 15.63 -34.87 -15.52
CA SER A 87 16.07 -36.22 -15.82
C SER A 87 16.87 -36.79 -14.65
N MET A 88 16.30 -37.78 -13.95
CA MET A 88 17.01 -38.51 -12.89
C MET A 88 17.95 -39.59 -13.43
N LYS A 89 17.90 -39.90 -14.74
CA LYS A 89 18.73 -40.95 -15.37
C LYS A 89 20.23 -40.70 -15.21
N ARG A 90 20.65 -39.43 -15.05
CA ARG A 90 22.04 -39.05 -14.80
C ARG A 90 22.55 -39.51 -13.42
N TYR A 91 21.66 -39.69 -12.45
CA TYR A 91 22.00 -40.13 -11.09
C TYR A 91 21.86 -41.64 -10.89
N GLU A 92 21.43 -42.35 -11.93
CA GLU A 92 21.34 -43.79 -11.97
C GLU A 92 22.57 -44.36 -12.69
N LEU A 93 22.92 -45.62 -12.42
CA LEU A 93 23.95 -46.36 -13.14
C LEU A 93 23.30 -47.47 -13.97
N PRO A 94 22.44 -47.14 -14.95
CA PRO A 94 21.80 -48.16 -15.75
C PRO A 94 22.85 -48.80 -16.67
N PRO A 95 22.79 -50.13 -16.88
CA PRO A 95 23.52 -50.75 -17.97
C PRO A 95 22.98 -50.23 -19.32
N PRO A 96 23.73 -50.42 -20.42
CA PRO A 96 23.21 -50.15 -21.76
C PRO A 96 21.87 -50.88 -21.97
N SER A 97 20.96 -50.25 -22.71
CA SER A 97 19.65 -50.86 -22.99
C SER A 97 19.83 -52.24 -23.66
N ALA A 98 18.89 -53.16 -23.44
CA ALA A 98 19.02 -54.55 -23.91
C ALA A 98 19.31 -54.68 -25.42
N GLY A 99 18.91 -53.71 -26.24
CA GLY A 99 19.20 -53.64 -27.68
C GLY A 99 20.57 -53.04 -28.06
N ARG A 100 21.34 -52.52 -27.10
CA ARG A 100 22.65 -51.88 -27.28
C ARG A 100 23.79 -52.57 -26.52
N LEU A 101 23.58 -53.81 -26.06
CA LEU A 101 24.61 -54.54 -25.31
C LEU A 101 25.87 -54.87 -26.16
N ASN A 102 25.74 -54.94 -27.48
CA ASN A 102 26.87 -55.15 -28.39
C ASN A 102 27.47 -53.83 -28.91
N ASP A 103 26.92 -52.69 -28.52
CA ASP A 103 27.36 -51.37 -28.96
C ASP A 103 28.44 -50.84 -28.01
N LEU A 104 29.67 -50.76 -28.51
CA LEU A 104 30.81 -50.25 -27.74
C LEU A 104 30.58 -48.82 -27.24
N GLN A 105 29.89 -47.98 -28.03
CA GLN A 105 29.67 -46.58 -27.67
C GLN A 105 28.73 -46.45 -26.48
N ALA A 106 27.69 -47.30 -26.42
CA ALA A 106 26.76 -47.31 -25.29
C ALA A 106 27.45 -47.74 -23.98
N TRP A 107 28.44 -48.64 -24.05
CA TRP A 107 29.26 -49.01 -22.90
C TRP A 107 30.20 -47.88 -22.46
N ILE A 108 30.81 -47.16 -23.40
CA ILE A 108 31.65 -45.99 -23.09
C ILE A 108 30.81 -44.93 -22.36
N GLU A 109 29.61 -44.62 -22.85
CA GLU A 109 28.70 -43.67 -22.19
C GLU A 109 28.33 -44.08 -20.75
N CYS A 110 28.07 -45.38 -20.52
CA CYS A 110 27.82 -45.90 -19.17
C CYS A 110 29.05 -45.78 -18.24
N VAL A 111 30.25 -46.04 -18.77
CA VAL A 111 31.51 -45.92 -18.01
C VAL A 111 31.80 -44.45 -17.70
N ASP A 112 31.62 -43.54 -18.65
CA ASP A 112 31.79 -42.09 -18.46
C ASP A 112 30.81 -41.55 -17.39
N ASN A 113 29.55 -41.96 -17.44
CA ASN A 113 28.57 -41.62 -16.41
C ASN A 113 28.97 -42.17 -15.03
N SER A 114 29.53 -43.39 -14.98
CA SER A 114 30.01 -44.00 -13.73
C SER A 114 31.20 -43.25 -13.14
N MET A 115 32.16 -42.84 -13.98
CA MET A 115 33.31 -42.02 -13.57
C MET A 115 32.85 -40.64 -13.06
N ALA A 116 31.94 -39.99 -13.78
CA ALA A 116 31.38 -38.71 -13.34
C ALA A 116 30.67 -38.84 -11.98
N GLN A 117 29.90 -39.92 -11.76
CA GLN A 117 29.24 -40.15 -10.48
C GLN A 117 30.23 -40.42 -9.35
N LEU A 118 31.31 -41.15 -9.59
CA LEU A 118 32.36 -41.39 -8.59
C LEU A 118 32.95 -40.06 -8.10
N GLU A 119 33.32 -39.17 -9.02
CA GLU A 119 33.85 -37.84 -8.68
C GLU A 119 32.82 -36.96 -7.95
N HIS A 120 31.54 -37.05 -8.33
CA HIS A 120 30.46 -36.38 -7.60
C HIS A 120 30.31 -36.92 -6.17
N GLN A 121 30.48 -38.23 -5.94
CA GLN A 121 30.45 -38.78 -4.57
C GLN A 121 31.66 -38.32 -3.75
N THR A 122 32.85 -38.27 -4.34
CA THR A 122 34.04 -37.71 -3.69
C THR A 122 33.80 -36.26 -3.27
N THR A 123 33.27 -35.43 -4.18
CA THR A 123 32.92 -34.03 -3.89
C THR A 123 31.84 -33.93 -2.81
N ARG A 124 30.83 -34.80 -2.85
CA ARG A 124 29.77 -34.84 -1.85
C ARG A 124 30.31 -35.16 -0.46
N ILE A 125 31.24 -36.12 -0.35
CA ILE A 125 31.88 -36.46 0.93
C ILE A 125 32.62 -35.24 1.47
N LEU A 126 33.45 -34.58 0.66
CA LEU A 126 34.15 -33.35 1.06
C LEU A 126 33.18 -32.24 1.52
N ASN A 127 32.09 -32.03 0.79
CA ASN A 127 31.07 -31.05 1.18
C ASN A 127 30.37 -31.42 2.50
N LEU A 128 30.11 -32.72 2.74
CA LEU A 128 29.52 -33.20 3.98
C LEU A 128 30.49 -33.08 5.15
N GLU A 129 31.79 -33.29 4.94
CA GLU A 129 32.83 -33.05 5.94
C GLU A 129 32.87 -31.57 6.34
N LEU A 130 32.92 -30.67 5.36
CA LEU A 130 32.86 -29.22 5.60
C LEU A 130 31.56 -28.81 6.32
N MET A 131 30.42 -29.37 5.93
CA MET A 131 29.14 -29.10 6.58
C MET A 131 29.12 -29.63 8.02
N SER A 132 29.69 -30.81 8.27
CA SER A 132 29.79 -31.39 9.60
C SER A 132 30.69 -30.55 10.51
N GLU A 133 31.75 -29.96 9.98
CA GLU A 133 32.70 -29.15 10.74
C GLU A 133 32.16 -27.73 11.01
N TYR A 134 31.62 -27.06 10.00
CA TYR A 134 31.27 -25.63 10.08
C TYR A 134 29.77 -25.32 10.10
N GLY A 135 28.91 -26.30 9.82
CA GLY A 135 27.48 -26.07 9.59
C GLY A 135 26.75 -25.53 10.82
N CYS A 136 26.98 -26.13 12.00
CA CYS A 136 26.34 -25.70 13.25
C CYS A 136 26.69 -24.25 13.61
N GLU A 137 27.97 -23.89 13.52
CA GLU A 137 28.45 -22.56 13.86
C GLU A 137 27.98 -21.51 12.83
N SER A 138 28.05 -21.84 11.55
CA SER A 138 27.53 -20.98 10.47
C SER A 138 26.03 -20.70 10.63
N TRP A 139 25.25 -21.73 10.98
CA TRP A 139 23.82 -21.58 11.24
C TRP A 139 23.53 -20.72 12.47
N ARG A 140 24.34 -20.84 13.52
CA ARG A 140 24.23 -19.99 14.73
C ARG A 140 24.49 -18.52 14.42
N ILE A 141 25.49 -18.22 13.61
CA ILE A 141 25.79 -16.85 13.15
C ILE A 141 24.63 -16.34 12.28
N TYR A 142 24.15 -17.15 11.33
CA TYR A 142 23.01 -16.80 10.49
C TYR A 142 21.77 -16.44 11.31
N ASN A 143 21.41 -17.25 12.32
CA ASN A 143 20.30 -16.95 13.23
C ASN A 143 20.51 -15.66 14.04
N THR A 144 21.76 -15.36 14.40
CA THR A 144 22.11 -14.12 15.10
C THR A 144 21.84 -12.91 14.19
N VAL A 145 22.27 -12.98 12.93
CA VAL A 145 22.01 -11.94 11.92
C VAL A 145 20.50 -11.77 11.70
N LEU A 146 19.77 -12.86 11.51
CA LEU A 146 18.30 -12.81 11.36
C LEU A 146 17.62 -12.14 12.57
N SER A 147 18.05 -12.49 13.79
CA SER A 147 17.51 -11.89 15.00
C SER A 147 17.79 -10.39 15.08
N GLN A 148 18.98 -9.95 14.64
CA GLN A 148 19.32 -8.53 14.55
C GLN A 148 18.46 -7.80 13.52
N MET A 149 18.25 -8.39 12.34
CA MET A 149 17.39 -7.82 11.30
C MET A 149 15.95 -7.64 11.80
N ILE A 150 15.39 -8.66 12.48
CA ILE A 150 14.05 -8.58 13.08
C ILE A 150 13.98 -7.45 14.11
N SER A 151 14.97 -7.38 15.02
CA SER A 151 15.03 -6.33 16.03
C SER A 151 15.10 -4.93 15.42
N GLN A 152 15.90 -4.75 14.36
CA GLN A 152 16.00 -3.49 13.64
C GLN A 152 14.68 -3.09 12.99
N SER A 153 14.01 -4.02 12.28
CA SER A 153 12.71 -3.75 11.67
C SER A 153 11.63 -3.45 12.70
N GLN A 154 11.62 -4.14 13.84
CA GLN A 154 10.70 -3.85 14.95
C GLN A 154 10.94 -2.46 15.55
N LYS A 155 12.20 -2.06 15.73
CA LYS A 155 12.56 -0.71 16.20
C LYS A 155 12.07 0.37 15.23
N GLN A 156 12.28 0.18 13.92
CA GLN A 156 11.79 1.10 12.90
C GLN A 156 10.26 1.21 12.92
N LEU A 157 9.55 0.09 13.07
CA LEU A 157 8.09 0.09 13.18
C LEU A 157 7.60 0.83 14.43
N GLN A 158 8.27 0.64 15.58
CA GLN A 158 7.92 1.35 16.82
C GLN A 158 8.13 2.86 16.69
N GLU A 159 9.25 3.28 16.09
CA GLU A 159 9.55 4.69 15.84
C GLU A 159 8.51 5.31 14.89
N LEU A 160 8.17 4.63 13.80
CA LEU A 160 7.14 5.11 12.87
C LEU A 160 5.76 5.22 13.55
N LYS A 161 5.39 4.24 14.38
CA LYS A 161 4.14 4.30 15.16
C LYS A 161 4.13 5.49 16.11
N LYS A 162 5.25 5.80 16.76
CA LYS A 162 5.39 6.98 17.61
C LYS A 162 5.21 8.26 16.81
N GLN A 163 5.88 8.39 15.67
CA GLN A 163 5.73 9.57 14.79
C GLN A 163 4.29 9.77 14.32
N ILE A 164 3.60 8.69 13.95
CA ILE A 164 2.17 8.73 13.60
C ILE A 164 1.33 9.21 14.80
N GLN A 165 1.60 8.71 16.00
CA GLN A 165 0.90 9.13 17.22
C GLN A 165 1.15 10.60 17.54
N ASP A 166 2.39 11.07 17.44
CA ASP A 166 2.75 12.47 17.70
C ASP A 166 2.01 13.42 16.74
N VAL A 167 1.95 13.08 15.44
CA VAL A 167 1.18 13.83 14.43
C VAL A 167 -0.31 13.82 14.75
N ASN A 168 -0.87 12.65 15.10
CA ASN A 168 -2.28 12.53 15.43
C ASN A 168 -2.64 13.29 16.73
N TRP A 169 -1.75 13.30 17.71
CA TRP A 169 -1.91 14.09 18.94
C TRP A 169 -1.87 15.59 18.67
N ALA A 170 -0.91 16.06 17.88
CA ALA A 170 -0.84 17.46 17.47
C ALA A 170 -2.12 17.87 16.73
N ARG A 171 -2.53 17.09 15.71
CA ARG A 171 -3.77 17.33 14.96
C ARG A 171 -4.99 17.33 15.88
N LYS A 172 -5.12 16.36 16.77
CA LYS A 172 -6.26 16.29 17.70
C LYS A 172 -6.31 17.53 18.58
N LYS A 173 -5.18 17.95 19.16
CA LYS A 173 -5.11 19.15 19.99
C LYS A 173 -5.59 20.39 19.23
N ASP A 174 -5.02 20.64 18.06
CA ASP A 174 -5.34 21.81 17.23
C ASP A 174 -6.82 21.81 16.83
N GLN A 175 -7.34 20.67 16.39
CA GLN A 175 -8.75 20.53 16.01
C GLN A 175 -9.70 20.70 17.19
N THR A 176 -9.38 20.15 18.36
CA THR A 176 -10.23 20.35 19.56
C THR A 176 -10.26 21.80 20.00
N GLU A 177 -9.13 22.51 19.95
CA GLU A 177 -9.07 23.94 20.30
C GLU A 177 -9.91 24.79 19.33
N VAL A 178 -9.81 24.51 18.03
CA VAL A 178 -10.62 25.19 17.00
C VAL A 178 -12.10 24.81 17.14
N GLY A 179 -12.41 23.54 17.39
CA GLY A 179 -13.77 23.07 17.61
C GLY A 179 -14.46 23.74 18.80
N ASP A 180 -13.74 23.98 19.90
CA ASP A 180 -14.28 24.72 21.04
C ASP A 180 -14.56 26.19 20.69
N LYS A 181 -13.70 26.82 19.87
CA LYS A 181 -13.94 28.18 19.35
C LYS A 181 -15.16 28.22 18.44
N ILE A 182 -15.34 27.24 17.55
CA ILE A 182 -16.51 27.13 16.67
C ILE A 182 -17.79 27.04 17.51
N LYS A 183 -17.84 26.14 18.49
CA LYS A 183 -19.01 26.00 19.40
C LYS A 183 -19.32 27.30 20.14
N HIS A 184 -18.31 28.03 20.59
CA HIS A 184 -18.51 29.33 21.24
C HIS A 184 -19.08 30.39 20.29
N LEU A 185 -18.58 30.42 19.05
CA LEU A 185 -19.07 31.33 18.02
C LEU A 185 -20.51 30.97 17.61
N GLU A 186 -20.84 29.69 17.47
CA GLU A 186 -22.20 29.21 17.18
C GLU A 186 -23.18 29.60 18.29
N ALA A 187 -22.81 29.41 19.56
CA ALA A 187 -23.65 29.81 20.69
C ALA A 187 -23.87 31.32 20.74
N THR A 188 -22.81 32.10 20.46
CA THR A 188 -22.89 33.56 20.39
C THR A 188 -23.79 34.00 19.24
N TRP A 189 -23.63 33.39 18.06
CA TRP A 189 -24.45 33.66 16.88
C TRP A 189 -25.93 33.34 17.14
N PHE A 190 -26.23 32.17 17.72
CA PHE A 190 -27.59 31.80 18.09
C PHE A 190 -28.20 32.76 19.11
N GLY A 191 -27.42 33.18 20.11
CA GLY A 191 -27.84 34.18 21.10
C GLY A 191 -28.13 35.54 20.46
N LEU A 192 -27.30 35.99 19.52
CA LEU A 192 -27.52 37.24 18.78
C LEU A 192 -28.77 37.19 17.90
N ILE A 193 -29.01 36.07 17.22
CA ILE A 193 -30.23 35.87 16.42
C ILE A 193 -31.46 35.91 17.33
N THR A 194 -31.44 35.18 18.44
CA THR A 194 -32.55 35.13 19.39
C THR A 194 -32.84 36.52 19.94
N LYS A 195 -31.80 37.27 20.32
CA LYS A 195 -31.94 38.64 20.82
C LYS A 195 -32.49 39.60 19.77
N ASN A 196 -32.03 39.51 18.51
CA ASN A 196 -32.57 40.31 17.43
C ASN A 196 -34.06 40.03 17.22
N TYR A 197 -34.45 38.75 17.23
CA TYR A 197 -35.85 38.34 17.13
C TYR A 197 -36.71 38.88 18.29
N GLU A 198 -36.21 38.81 19.53
CA GLU A 198 -36.90 39.39 20.70
C GLU A 198 -37.08 40.92 20.55
N ILE A 199 -36.07 41.62 20.03
CA ILE A 199 -36.14 43.06 19.79
C ILE A 199 -37.18 43.37 18.70
N GLU A 200 -37.18 42.65 17.58
CA GLU A 200 -38.15 42.83 16.50
C GLU A 200 -39.59 42.62 17.00
N LEU A 201 -39.80 41.59 17.83
CA LEU A 201 -41.11 41.31 18.42
C LEU A 201 -41.56 42.42 19.39
N ALA A 202 -40.65 42.94 20.22
CA ALA A 202 -40.93 44.07 21.11
C ALA A 202 -41.23 45.37 20.33
N CYS A 203 -40.50 45.64 19.25
CA CYS A 203 -40.76 46.78 18.37
C CYS A 203 -42.15 46.68 17.73
N ALA A 204 -42.52 45.51 17.19
CA ALA A 204 -43.83 45.30 16.58
C ALA A 204 -44.99 45.50 17.58
N GLU A 205 -44.82 45.05 18.82
CA GLU A 205 -45.81 45.26 19.89
C GLU A 205 -45.95 46.75 20.25
N ILE A 206 -44.84 47.47 20.37
CA ILE A 206 -44.85 48.92 20.62
C ILE A 206 -45.50 49.68 19.46
N GLU A 207 -45.19 49.32 18.21
CA GLU A 207 -45.80 49.91 17.02
C GLU A 207 -47.32 49.68 17.01
N ARG A 208 -47.78 48.48 17.38
CA ARG A 208 -49.20 48.16 17.50
C ARG A 208 -49.88 49.00 18.59
N GLN A 209 -49.25 49.16 19.75
CA GLN A 209 -49.76 50.01 20.84
C GLN A 209 -49.85 51.48 20.42
N LEU A 210 -48.82 52.01 19.74
CA LEU A 210 -48.83 53.37 19.20
C LEU A 210 -49.91 53.58 18.13
N ALA A 211 -50.13 52.60 17.25
CA ALA A 211 -51.22 52.66 16.28
C ALA A 211 -52.59 52.75 16.97
N SER A 212 -52.81 51.98 18.04
CA SER A 212 -54.06 52.00 18.81
C SER A 212 -54.29 53.28 19.63
N LEU A 213 -53.22 54.02 19.96
CA LEU A 213 -53.28 55.29 20.70
C LEU A 213 -53.50 56.50 19.78
N ASN A 214 -53.21 56.35 18.49
CA ASN A 214 -53.41 57.38 17.46
C ASN A 214 -54.78 57.27 16.75
N GLU A 215 -55.60 56.28 17.11
CA GLU A 215 -57.05 56.22 16.82
C GLU A 215 -57.86 56.84 17.96
#